data_AF-A0A925BWT4-F1
#
_entry.id   AF-A0A925BWT4-F1
#
_cell.length_a   1.000
_cell.length_b   1.000
_cell.length_c   1.000
_cell.angle_alpha   90.00
_cell.angle_beta   90.00
_cell.angle_gamma   90.00
#
_symmetry.space_group_name_H-M   'P 1'
#
loop_
_entity.id
_entity.type
_entity.pdbx_description
1 polymer ?
#
loop_
_entity_poly.entity_id
_entity_poly.type
_entity_poly.pdbx_seq_one_letter_code
_entity_poly.pdbx_strand_id
1 'polypeptide(L)'
;MSQTATFFVIDKKGLEFLQKESQAEGANKKNWLGLLKKTPDTLLKKLESITLEKINYRWSGLAFAIVAVFSKEKLHVDWDALEYSDFANELSSKTELGIYIFSINDQDLLKLKPTGLFYSEQELDQFAVDFEGKKPANPDIMKNAIKILDEALSKLTKEKLVLLLIK
;
A
#
# COMPACT_ATOMS: atom_id res chain seq x y z
N MET A 1 6.72 -18.89 0.61
CA MET A 1 7.52 -17.69 0.35
C MET A 1 7.10 -16.64 1.36
N SER A 2 8.04 -15.89 1.95
CA SER A 2 7.67 -14.79 2.86
C SER A 2 7.15 -13.63 2.02
N GLN A 3 5.97 -13.11 2.36
CA GLN A 3 5.49 -11.87 1.73
C GLN A 3 6.44 -10.72 2.07
N THR A 4 6.62 -9.79 1.15
CA THR A 4 7.49 -8.61 1.28
C THR A 4 6.68 -7.35 1.05
N ALA A 5 7.08 -6.26 1.72
CA ALA A 5 6.45 -4.97 1.54
C ALA A 5 7.47 -3.89 1.20
N THR A 6 7.09 -2.97 0.33
CA THR A 6 7.94 -1.86 -0.09
C THR A 6 7.10 -0.63 -0.29
N PHE A 7 7.59 0.50 0.21
CA PHE A 7 7.00 1.81 -0.05
C PHE A 7 7.79 2.54 -1.12
N PHE A 8 7.06 3.16 -2.04
CA PHE A 8 7.59 4.00 -3.09
C PHE A 8 7.00 5.40 -2.92
N VAL A 9 7.86 6.40 -2.73
CA VAL A 9 7.46 7.81 -2.82
C VAL A 9 7.49 8.18 -4.29
N ILE A 10 6.34 8.60 -4.82
CA ILE A 10 6.14 8.86 -6.24
C ILE A 10 5.63 10.29 -6.46
N ASP A 11 5.98 10.87 -7.61
CA ASP A 11 5.40 12.15 -8.05
C ASP A 11 3.93 11.98 -8.46
N LYS A 12 3.06 12.83 -7.92
CA LYS A 12 1.61 12.81 -8.19
C LYS A 12 1.32 12.99 -9.68
N LYS A 13 2.01 13.92 -10.35
CA LYS A 13 1.81 14.17 -11.79
C LYS A 13 2.20 12.94 -12.62
N GLY A 14 3.28 12.27 -12.24
CA GLY A 14 3.69 11.00 -12.84
C GLY A 14 2.60 9.94 -12.72
N LEU A 15 1.98 9.79 -11.54
CA LEU A 15 0.90 8.82 -11.35
C LEU A 15 -0.36 9.16 -12.17
N GLU A 16 -0.79 10.42 -12.16
CA GLU A 16 -1.95 10.89 -12.94
C GLU A 16 -1.74 10.69 -14.44
N PHE A 17 -0.51 10.88 -14.93
CA PHE A 17 -0.15 10.59 -16.31
C PHE A 17 -0.30 9.09 -16.62
N LEU A 18 0.22 8.21 -15.76
CA LEU A 18 0.09 6.75 -15.92
C LEU A 18 -1.37 6.29 -15.88
N GLN A 19 -2.20 6.90 -15.03
CA GLN A 19 -3.63 6.62 -14.97
C GLN A 19 -4.31 6.96 -16.31
N LYS A 20 -4.02 8.14 -16.88
CA LYS A 20 -4.55 8.56 -18.18
C LYS A 20 -4.08 7.67 -19.33
N GLU A 21 -2.80 7.26 -19.33
CA GLU A 21 -2.29 6.31 -20.32
C GLU A 21 -3.02 4.97 -20.26
N SER A 22 -3.22 4.40 -19.05
CA SER A 22 -3.92 3.13 -18.87
C SER A 22 -5.37 3.18 -19.37
N GLN A 23 -6.07 4.30 -19.13
CA GLN A 23 -7.43 4.51 -19.63
C GLN A 23 -7.49 4.65 -21.16
N ALA A 24 -6.50 5.32 -21.77
CA ALA A 24 -6.41 5.45 -23.22
C ALA A 24 -6.05 4.12 -23.93
N GLU A 25 -5.21 3.29 -23.31
CA GLU A 25 -4.88 1.95 -23.82
C GLU A 25 -6.09 1.00 -23.77
N GLY A 26 -6.93 1.10 -22.74
CA GLY A 26 -8.18 0.34 -22.62
C GLY A 26 -9.21 0.64 -23.73
N ALA A 27 -9.17 1.85 -24.30
CA ALA A 27 -10.07 2.26 -25.38
C ALA A 27 -9.64 1.78 -26.78
N ASN A 28 -8.38 1.33 -26.97
CA ASN A 28 -7.80 1.27 -28.32
C ASN A 28 -7.12 -0.04 -28.75
N LYS A 29 -7.31 -1.17 -28.06
CA LYS A 29 -6.81 -2.48 -28.55
C LYS A 29 -7.78 -3.64 -28.35
N LYS A 30 -8.63 -3.88 -29.36
CA LYS A 30 -9.01 -5.26 -29.73
C LYS A 30 -7.81 -5.89 -30.44
N ASN A 31 -7.03 -6.69 -29.73
CA ASN A 31 -6.05 -7.58 -30.37
C ASN A 31 -6.78 -8.71 -31.12
N TRP A 32 -6.40 -8.93 -32.37
CA TRP A 32 -6.97 -9.92 -33.31
C TRP A 32 -6.76 -11.40 -32.90
N LEU A 33 -6.14 -11.68 -31.74
CA LEU A 33 -5.73 -13.03 -31.30
C LEU A 33 -6.09 -13.38 -29.84
N GLY A 34 -6.95 -12.61 -29.15
CA GLY A 34 -7.57 -13.05 -27.89
C GLY A 34 -6.66 -13.34 -26.69
N LEU A 35 -5.34 -13.16 -26.81
CA LEU A 35 -4.39 -13.33 -25.73
C LEU A 35 -4.00 -11.96 -25.16
N LEU A 36 -4.60 -11.61 -24.03
CA LEU A 36 -4.11 -10.56 -23.14
C LEU A 36 -2.71 -10.97 -22.68
N LYS A 37 -1.69 -10.33 -23.22
CA LYS A 37 -0.35 -10.41 -22.63
C LYS A 37 -0.44 -9.77 -21.24
N LYS A 38 -0.61 -10.59 -20.20
CA LYS A 38 -0.32 -10.19 -18.83
C LYS A 38 1.18 -9.89 -18.78
N THR A 39 1.57 -8.65 -19.02
CA THR A 39 2.90 -8.15 -18.64
C THR A 39 2.74 -7.29 -17.40
N PRO A 40 2.68 -7.91 -16.20
CA PRO A 40 2.80 -7.17 -14.93
C PRO A 40 4.08 -6.32 -14.88
N ASP A 41 5.06 -6.66 -15.71
CA ASP A 41 6.39 -6.06 -15.80
C ASP A 41 6.44 -4.62 -16.34
N THR A 42 5.53 -4.21 -17.23
CA THR A 42 5.61 -2.86 -17.85
C THR A 42 5.13 -1.75 -16.93
N LEU A 43 4.04 -1.99 -16.20
CA LEU A 43 3.41 -0.98 -15.35
C LEU A 43 4.19 -0.76 -14.06
N LEU A 44 4.70 -1.84 -13.45
CA LEU A 44 5.61 -1.75 -12.31
C LEU A 44 6.91 -1.01 -12.71
N LYS A 45 7.49 -1.30 -13.88
CA LYS A 45 8.65 -0.53 -14.38
C LYS A 45 8.34 0.95 -14.60
N LYS A 46 7.13 1.27 -15.11
CA LYS A 46 6.66 2.65 -15.25
C LYS A 46 6.51 3.33 -13.88
N LEU A 47 5.94 2.65 -12.89
CA LEU A 47 5.84 3.16 -11.50
C LEU A 47 7.22 3.33 -10.85
N GLU A 48 8.15 2.40 -11.07
CA GLU A 48 9.54 2.50 -10.63
C GLU A 48 10.25 3.69 -11.29
N SER A 49 9.95 4.01 -12.56
CA SER A 49 10.57 5.14 -13.25
C SER A 49 10.15 6.51 -12.73
N ILE A 50 8.98 6.61 -12.09
CA ILE A 50 8.49 7.83 -11.44
C ILE A 50 8.75 7.83 -9.93
N THR A 51 9.41 6.79 -9.41
CA THR A 51 9.77 6.68 -8.01
C THR A 51 10.91 7.64 -7.69
N LEU A 52 10.68 8.49 -6.69
CA LEU A 52 11.67 9.42 -6.15
C LEU A 52 12.49 8.79 -5.02
N GLU A 53 11.84 7.99 -4.18
CA GLU A 53 12.45 7.37 -3.00
C GLU A 53 11.83 5.99 -2.76
N LYS A 54 12.64 5.02 -2.32
CA LYS A 54 12.20 3.67 -1.98
C LYS A 54 12.52 3.37 -0.51
N ILE A 55 11.50 3.01 0.25
CA ILE A 55 11.63 2.63 1.67
C ILE A 55 11.29 1.13 1.79
N ASN A 56 12.28 0.31 2.14
CA ASN A 56 12.13 -1.14 2.21
C ASN A 56 11.73 -1.58 3.62
N TYR A 57 10.71 -2.44 3.72
CA TYR A 57 10.37 -3.12 4.98
C TYR A 57 11.03 -4.50 5.00
N ARG A 58 11.79 -4.78 6.08
CA ARG A 58 12.63 -5.99 6.19
C ARG A 58 11.93 -7.20 6.81
N TRP A 59 10.69 -7.04 7.26
CA TRP A 59 9.91 -8.11 7.88
C TRP A 59 8.76 -8.57 6.96
N SER A 60 7.89 -9.47 7.44
CA SER A 60 6.80 -10.02 6.64
C SER A 60 5.83 -8.94 6.18
N GLY A 61 5.59 -8.86 4.87
CA GLY A 61 4.64 -7.93 4.26
C GLY A 61 3.19 -8.11 4.73
N LEU A 62 2.86 -9.29 5.29
CA LEU A 62 1.56 -9.55 5.93
C LEU A 62 1.21 -8.54 7.01
N ALA A 63 2.21 -7.95 7.67
CA ALA A 63 2.01 -6.96 8.72
C ALA A 63 1.12 -5.80 8.26
N PHE A 64 1.19 -5.40 6.98
CA PHE A 64 0.38 -4.28 6.48
C PHE A 64 -1.08 -4.65 6.21
N ALA A 65 -1.36 -5.90 5.84
CA ALA A 65 -2.73 -6.37 5.77
C ALA A 65 -3.36 -6.37 7.17
N ILE A 66 -2.62 -6.80 8.18
CA ILE A 66 -3.07 -6.77 9.58
C ILE A 66 -3.28 -5.32 10.04
N VAL A 67 -2.37 -4.40 9.73
CA VAL A 67 -2.50 -2.98 10.06
C VAL A 67 -3.72 -2.35 9.37
N ALA A 68 -4.02 -2.71 8.11
CA ALA A 68 -5.19 -2.23 7.40
C ALA A 68 -6.50 -2.66 8.11
N VAL A 69 -6.60 -3.94 8.48
CA VAL A 69 -7.77 -4.47 9.19
C VAL A 69 -7.90 -3.84 10.58
N PHE A 70 -6.78 -3.72 11.32
CA PHE A 70 -6.76 -3.05 12.62
C PHE A 70 -7.26 -1.60 12.51
N SER A 71 -6.81 -0.86 11.50
CA SER A 71 -7.22 0.53 11.24
C SER A 71 -8.73 0.62 11.01
N LYS A 72 -9.29 -0.31 10.24
CA LYS A 72 -10.72 -0.36 9.94
C LYS A 72 -11.54 -0.67 11.19
N GLU A 73 -11.16 -1.69 11.95
CA GLU A 73 -11.93 -2.18 13.09
C GLU A 73 -11.81 -1.29 14.34
N LYS A 74 -10.62 -0.75 14.60
CA LYS A 74 -10.31 -0.05 15.85
C LYS A 74 -10.28 1.47 15.70
N LEU A 75 -9.91 1.96 14.51
CA LEU A 75 -9.78 3.40 14.26
C LEU A 75 -10.86 3.94 13.31
N HIS A 76 -11.70 3.07 12.75
CA HIS A 76 -12.71 3.42 11.74
C HIS A 76 -12.11 4.07 10.49
N VAL A 77 -10.90 3.65 10.12
CA VAL A 77 -10.19 4.13 8.94
C VAL A 77 -10.13 3.01 7.92
N ASP A 78 -10.89 3.15 6.84
CA ASP A 78 -10.94 2.15 5.78
C ASP A 78 -9.93 2.46 4.68
N TRP A 79 -8.90 1.63 4.54
CA TRP A 79 -7.89 1.81 3.49
C TRP A 79 -8.47 1.58 2.09
N ASP A 80 -9.61 0.90 1.98
CA ASP A 80 -10.33 0.70 0.72
C ASP A 80 -11.14 1.94 0.30
N ALA A 81 -11.21 2.98 1.15
CA ALA A 81 -11.95 4.22 0.91
C ALA A 81 -11.03 5.45 0.70
N LEU A 82 -9.72 5.23 0.51
CA LEU A 82 -8.73 6.29 0.29
C LEU A 82 -8.90 6.94 -1.10
N GLU A 83 -8.33 8.15 -1.29
CA GLU A 83 -8.47 8.94 -2.53
C GLU A 83 -8.12 8.15 -3.81
N TYR A 84 -7.11 7.28 -3.75
CA TYR A 84 -6.60 6.51 -4.91
C TYR A 84 -6.96 5.02 -4.86
N SER A 85 -7.91 4.62 -4.01
CA SER A 85 -8.32 3.21 -3.82
C SER A 85 -8.78 2.53 -5.11
N ASP A 86 -9.61 3.17 -5.93
CA ASP A 86 -10.06 2.64 -7.21
C ASP A 86 -8.90 2.30 -8.15
N PHE A 87 -7.93 3.22 -8.24
CA PHE A 87 -6.76 3.00 -9.08
C PHE A 87 -5.83 1.93 -8.49
N ALA A 88 -5.62 1.92 -7.18
CA ALA A 88 -4.86 0.88 -6.50
C ALA A 88 -5.47 -0.52 -6.71
N ASN A 89 -6.81 -0.63 -6.66
CA ASN A 89 -7.56 -1.85 -6.95
C ASN A 89 -7.39 -2.29 -8.41
N GLU A 90 -7.47 -1.35 -9.37
CA GLU A 90 -7.19 -1.64 -10.77
C GLU A 90 -5.77 -2.20 -10.95
N LEU A 91 -4.76 -1.57 -10.34
CA LEU A 91 -3.37 -2.02 -10.39
C LEU A 91 -3.18 -3.39 -9.75
N SER A 92 -3.79 -3.61 -8.59
CA SER A 92 -3.76 -4.87 -7.85
C SER A 92 -4.30 -6.02 -8.70
N SER A 93 -5.46 -5.82 -9.35
CA SER A 93 -6.06 -6.83 -10.23
C SER A 93 -5.20 -7.22 -11.44
N LYS A 94 -4.40 -6.26 -11.95
CA LYS A 94 -3.49 -6.48 -13.09
C LYS A 94 -2.18 -7.16 -12.70
N THR A 95 -1.73 -6.97 -11.46
CA THR A 95 -0.41 -7.40 -11.00
C THR A 95 -0.44 -8.57 -10.03
N GLU A 96 -1.62 -8.93 -9.51
CA GLU A 96 -1.80 -9.93 -8.45
C GLU A 96 -1.03 -9.57 -7.16
N LEU A 97 -0.86 -8.26 -6.90
CA LEU A 97 -0.14 -7.70 -5.75
C LEU A 97 -1.07 -6.86 -4.87
N GLY A 98 -0.83 -6.84 -3.56
CA GLY A 98 -1.50 -5.89 -2.67
C GLY A 98 -0.96 -4.48 -2.89
N ILE A 99 -1.80 -3.54 -3.28
CA ILE A 99 -1.40 -2.16 -3.58
C ILE A 99 -2.29 -1.21 -2.78
N TYR A 100 -1.66 -0.27 -2.07
CA TYR A 100 -2.31 0.87 -1.45
C TYR A 100 -1.60 2.15 -1.89
N ILE A 101 -2.35 3.22 -2.10
CA ILE A 101 -1.81 4.52 -2.48
C ILE A 101 -2.35 5.57 -1.51
N PHE A 102 -1.43 6.27 -0.85
CA PHE A 102 -1.72 7.27 0.16
C PHE A 102 -1.39 8.66 -0.37
N SER A 103 -2.27 9.61 -0.09
CA SER A 103 -2.13 11.03 -0.43
C SER A 103 -2.06 11.91 0.82
N ILE A 104 -1.71 13.18 0.64
CA ILE A 104 -1.74 14.16 1.73
C ILE A 104 -3.16 14.34 2.32
N ASN A 105 -4.22 14.11 1.53
CA ASN A 105 -5.60 14.21 2.01
C ASN A 105 -5.97 13.05 2.94
N ASP A 106 -5.28 11.91 2.79
CA ASP A 106 -5.46 10.74 3.64
C ASP A 106 -4.62 10.80 4.93
N GLN A 107 -3.65 11.72 5.01
CA GLN A 107 -2.67 11.77 6.10
C GLN A 107 -3.32 11.92 7.47
N ASP A 108 -4.39 12.72 7.58
CA ASP A 108 -5.10 12.92 8.84
C ASP A 108 -5.99 11.72 9.23
N LEU A 109 -6.44 10.93 8.24
CA LEU A 109 -7.18 9.69 8.47
C LEU A 109 -6.23 8.58 8.96
N LEU A 110 -4.99 8.57 8.47
CA LEU A 110 -4.02 7.49 8.69
C LEU A 110 -3.05 7.72 9.84
N LYS A 111 -3.35 8.64 10.78
CA LYS A 111 -2.52 8.87 11.98
C LYS A 111 -2.60 7.70 12.98
N LEU A 112 -2.18 6.52 12.54
CA LEU A 112 -1.69 5.42 13.34
C LEU A 112 -0.40 5.89 14.04
N LYS A 113 -0.53 6.73 15.08
CA LYS A 113 0.66 7.09 15.86
C LYS A 113 1.16 5.82 16.55
N PRO A 114 2.41 5.38 16.32
CA PRO A 114 2.98 4.21 17.00
C PRO A 114 2.94 4.33 18.53
N THR A 115 2.76 5.55 19.05
CA THR A 115 2.29 5.85 20.41
C THR A 115 1.25 6.97 20.35
N GLY A 116 -0.03 6.61 20.19
CA GLY A 116 -1.17 7.53 20.24
C GLY A 116 -2.12 7.16 21.37
N LEU A 117 -2.96 8.10 21.81
CA LEU A 117 -3.99 7.95 22.86
C LEU A 117 -5.05 6.84 22.60
N PHE A 118 -4.91 6.04 21.54
CA PHE A 118 -5.97 5.22 20.95
C PHE A 118 -5.75 3.70 21.10
N TYR A 119 -4.52 3.23 21.34
CA TYR A 119 -4.22 1.82 21.59
C TYR A 119 -2.86 1.64 22.26
N SER A 120 -2.69 0.54 22.99
CA SER A 120 -1.45 0.09 23.63
C SER A 120 -0.67 -0.89 22.73
N GLU A 121 0.62 -1.07 23.03
CA GLU A 121 1.44 -2.09 22.36
C GLU A 121 0.85 -3.51 22.55
N GLN A 122 0.27 -3.78 23.73
CA GLN A 122 -0.37 -5.06 24.03
C GLN A 122 -1.60 -5.32 23.15
N GLU A 123 -2.40 -4.29 22.86
CA GLU A 123 -3.58 -4.44 21.99
C GLU A 123 -3.19 -4.70 20.54
N LEU A 124 -2.11 -4.08 20.05
CA LEU A 124 -1.57 -4.36 18.72
C LEU A 124 -1.06 -5.80 18.59
N ASP A 125 -0.29 -6.26 19.58
CA ASP A 125 0.28 -7.60 19.60
C ASP A 125 -0.82 -8.66 19.72
N GLN A 126 -1.81 -8.43 20.58
CA GLN A 126 -2.96 -9.33 20.73
C GLN A 126 -3.77 -9.40 19.44
N PHE A 127 -4.00 -8.26 18.77
CA PHE A 127 -4.71 -8.26 17.50
C PHE A 127 -3.98 -9.07 16.43
N ALA A 128 -2.66 -8.95 16.34
CA ALA A 128 -1.87 -9.76 15.40
C ALA A 128 -1.95 -11.26 15.71
N VAL A 129 -1.93 -11.64 16.99
CA VAL A 129 -2.12 -13.04 17.43
C VAL A 129 -3.49 -13.56 17.02
N ASP A 130 -4.54 -12.79 17.26
CA ASP A 130 -5.92 -13.18 16.94
C ASP A 130 -6.12 -13.31 15.42
N PHE A 131 -5.53 -12.40 14.64
CA PHE A 131 -5.59 -12.41 13.18
C PHE A 131 -4.81 -13.59 12.57
N GLU A 132 -3.59 -13.86 13.04
CA GLU A 132 -2.77 -14.97 12.53
C GLU A 132 -3.17 -16.34 13.12
N GLY A 133 -4.00 -16.36 14.17
CA GLY A 133 -4.38 -17.56 14.91
C GLY A 133 -3.24 -18.20 15.71
N LYS A 134 -2.09 -17.52 15.82
CA LYS A 134 -0.88 -17.96 16.52
C LYS A 134 -0.02 -16.76 16.89
N LYS A 135 0.91 -16.96 17.83
CA LYS A 135 1.89 -15.93 18.17
C LYS A 135 2.81 -15.63 16.98
N PRO A 136 2.97 -14.35 16.57
CA PRO A 136 3.91 -13.96 15.54
C PRO A 136 5.33 -14.39 15.88
N ALA A 137 6.12 -14.76 14.87
CA ALA A 137 7.53 -15.12 15.07
C ALA A 137 8.38 -13.93 15.55
N ASN A 138 7.97 -12.71 15.21
CA ASN A 138 8.52 -11.47 15.75
C ASN A 138 7.39 -10.72 16.48
N PRO A 139 7.44 -10.58 17.82
CA PRO A 139 6.40 -9.87 18.56
C PRO A 139 6.31 -8.39 18.15
N ASP A 140 7.43 -7.75 17.78
CA ASP A 140 7.46 -6.34 17.40
C ASP A 140 7.02 -6.08 15.93
N ILE A 141 6.46 -7.07 15.23
CA ILE A 141 6.19 -6.96 13.79
C ILE A 141 5.22 -5.81 13.48
N MET A 142 4.13 -5.70 14.24
CA MET A 142 3.12 -4.66 14.08
C MET A 142 3.69 -3.28 14.38
N LYS A 143 4.43 -3.16 15.48
CA LYS A 143 5.11 -1.92 15.88
C LYS A 143 6.07 -1.44 14.80
N ASN A 144 6.86 -2.35 14.24
CA ASN A 144 7.79 -2.03 13.16
C ASN A 144 7.04 -1.63 11.87
N ALA A 145 5.90 -2.28 11.57
CA ALA A 145 5.07 -1.95 10.42
C ALA A 145 4.45 -0.55 10.54
N ILE A 146 3.90 -0.22 11.70
CA ILE A 146 3.34 1.12 11.96
C ILE A 146 4.43 2.18 11.90
N LYS A 147 5.61 1.92 12.48
CA LYS A 147 6.73 2.87 12.44
C LYS A 147 7.18 3.17 11.01
N ILE A 148 7.34 2.15 10.17
CA ILE A 148 7.76 2.37 8.78
C ILE A 148 6.64 3.00 7.94
N LEU A 149 5.38 2.73 8.26
CA LEU A 149 4.23 3.39 7.65
C LEU A 149 4.24 4.88 7.98
N ASP A 150 4.43 5.24 9.25
CA ASP A 150 4.54 6.63 9.70
C ASP A 150 5.71 7.35 9.03
N GLU A 151 6.88 6.69 8.94
CA GLU A 151 8.03 7.19 8.19
C GLU A 151 7.68 7.46 6.72
N ALA A 152 7.00 6.53 6.05
CA ALA A 152 6.59 6.70 4.66
C ALA A 152 5.57 7.84 4.51
N LEU A 153 4.52 7.87 5.35
CA LEU A 153 3.49 8.90 5.34
C LEU A 153 4.03 10.29 5.64
N SER A 154 5.13 10.41 6.39
CA SER A 154 5.83 11.70 6.62
C SER A 154 6.37 12.33 5.33
N LYS A 155 6.52 11.55 4.25
CA LYS A 155 6.99 12.02 2.93
C LYS A 155 5.89 12.60 2.06
N LEU A 156 4.62 12.48 2.47
CA LEU A 156 3.48 13.00 1.73
C LEU A 156 3.56 14.53 1.63
N THR A 157 3.29 15.05 0.44
CA THR A 157 3.12 16.48 0.18
C THR A 157 1.99 16.67 -0.83
N LYS A 158 1.64 17.90 -1.19
CA LYS A 158 0.68 18.16 -2.28
C LYS A 158 1.09 17.57 -3.63
N GLU A 159 2.39 17.30 -3.81
CA GLU A 159 2.97 16.79 -5.06
C GLU A 159 3.46 15.35 -4.95
N LYS A 160 3.51 14.76 -3.75
CA LYS A 160 4.07 13.42 -3.51
C LYS A 160 3.03 12.49 -2.90
N LEU A 161 2.99 11.28 -3.44
CA LEU A 161 2.17 10.18 -2.95
C LEU A 161 3.07 9.06 -2.42
N VAL A 162 2.51 8.18 -1.60
CA VAL A 162 3.17 6.97 -1.11
C VAL A 162 2.42 5.77 -1.63
N LEU A 163 3.10 4.93 -2.41
CA LEU A 163 2.59 3.64 -2.87
C LEU A 163 3.18 2.53 -2.01
N LEU A 164 2.33 1.76 -1.34
CA LEU A 164 2.69 0.54 -0.65
C LEU A 164 2.41 -0.66 -1.57
N LEU A 165 3.44 -1.47 -1.78
CA LEU A 165 3.40 -2.70 -2.58
C LEU A 165 3.67 -3.91 -1.68
N ILE A 166 2.77 -4.89 -1.69
CA ILE A 166 2.86 -6.15 -0.95
C ILE A 166 2.94 -7.30 -1.97
N LYS A 167 4.01 -8.08 -1.92
CA LYS A 167 4.30 -9.22 -2.82
C LYS A 167 4.46 -10.52 -2.06
#